data_AF-A0A970R488-F1
#
_entry.id   AF-A0A970R488-F1
#
_cell.length_a   1.000
_cell.length_b   1.000
_cell.length_c   1.000
_cell.angle_alpha   90.00
_cell.angle_beta   90.00
_cell.angle_gamma   90.00
#
_symmetry.space_group_name_H-M   'P 1'
#
loop_
_entity.id
_entity.type
_entity.pdbx_description
1 polymer ?
#
loop_
_entity_poly.entity_id
_entity_poly.type
_entity_poly.pdbx_seq_one_letter_code
_entity_poly.pdbx_strand_id
1 'polypeptide(L)'
;MKKIYTILIIALFGATTFLPAQEIPAFPKAETAKSKIEKPDDEKLAAEYMKGKEYEKAVELYAKLYEEKKTRYFYTYYIFCLTELQGFKTALKVVRREQKENPG
;
A
#
# COMPACT_ATOMS: atom_id res chain seq x y z
N MET A 1 49.42 -35.62 28.41
CA MET A 1 49.12 -34.20 28.73
C MET A 1 48.19 -33.52 27.70
N LYS A 2 47.12 -34.19 27.22
CA LYS A 2 46.12 -33.59 26.30
C LYS A 2 44.67 -33.72 26.80
N LYS A 3 44.40 -34.52 27.83
CA LYS A 3 43.04 -34.76 28.37
C LYS A 3 42.59 -33.75 29.43
N ILE A 4 43.53 -32.96 29.99
CA ILE A 4 43.24 -31.85 30.91
C ILE A 4 42.73 -30.61 30.16
N TYR A 5 43.20 -30.38 28.92
CA TYR A 5 42.75 -29.26 28.09
C TYR A 5 41.31 -29.44 27.57
N THR A 6 40.84 -30.67 27.38
CA THR A 6 39.47 -30.95 26.96
C THR A 6 38.43 -30.70 28.04
N ILE A 7 38.78 -30.80 29.33
CA ILE A 7 37.87 -30.49 30.44
C ILE A 7 37.78 -28.96 30.65
N LEU A 8 38.85 -28.22 30.36
CA LEU A 8 38.86 -26.75 30.43
C LEU A 8 38.07 -26.06 29.29
N ILE A 9 37.91 -26.71 28.13
CA ILE A 9 37.16 -26.12 27.00
C ILE A 9 35.64 -26.23 27.19
N ILE A 10 35.15 -27.24 27.91
CA ILE A 10 33.70 -27.41 28.16
C ILE A 10 33.19 -26.39 29.19
N ALA A 11 34.06 -25.88 30.07
CA ALA A 11 33.71 -24.85 31.04
C ALA A 11 33.56 -23.44 30.43
N LEU A 12 34.07 -23.20 29.21
CA LEU A 12 33.93 -21.90 28.53
C LEU A 12 32.70 -21.79 27.61
N PHE A 13 31.99 -22.90 27.39
CA PHE A 13 30.71 -22.94 26.66
C PHE A 13 29.51 -23.23 27.58
N GLY A 14 29.73 -23.25 28.90
CA GLY A 14 28.73 -23.58 29.92
C GLY A 14 27.94 -22.38 30.45
N ALA A 15 27.76 -21.31 29.67
CA ALA A 15 26.94 -20.17 30.06
C ALA A 15 26.32 -19.45 28.85
N THR A 16 25.68 -20.18 27.93
CA THR A 16 24.60 -19.53 27.17
C THR A 16 23.38 -19.53 28.08
N THR A 17 23.21 -18.41 28.76
CA THR A 17 22.00 -18.03 29.48
C THR A 17 20.78 -18.58 28.77
N PHE A 18 20.08 -19.51 29.42
CA PHE A 18 18.69 -19.80 29.15
C PHE A 18 17.96 -18.48 29.32
N LEU A 19 17.77 -17.75 28.22
CA LEU A 19 16.85 -16.63 28.19
C LEU A 19 15.48 -17.25 28.51
N PRO A 20 14.74 -16.72 29.51
CA PRO A 20 13.34 -17.06 29.61
C PRO A 20 12.73 -16.84 28.22
N ALA A 21 12.02 -17.86 27.77
CA ALA A 21 11.31 -17.90 26.51
C ALA A 21 10.82 -16.51 26.16
N GLN A 22 11.14 -16.03 24.95
CA GLN A 22 10.30 -15.00 24.36
C GLN A 22 8.88 -15.51 24.55
N GLU A 23 8.08 -14.78 25.33
CA GLU A 23 6.64 -14.83 25.14
C GLU A 23 6.47 -14.47 23.67
N ILE A 24 6.47 -15.49 22.81
CA ILE A 24 5.89 -15.38 21.48
C ILE A 24 4.54 -14.75 21.81
N PRO A 25 4.27 -13.49 21.41
CA PRO A 25 2.95 -12.94 21.63
C PRO A 25 2.04 -13.97 21.01
N ALA A 26 1.25 -14.65 21.84
CA ALA A 26 0.37 -15.71 21.40
C ALA A 26 -0.31 -15.16 20.17
N PHE A 27 -0.10 -15.80 19.01
CA PHE A 27 -0.70 -15.33 17.77
C PHE A 27 -2.15 -15.02 18.09
N PRO A 28 -2.60 -13.77 17.91
CA PRO A 28 -3.95 -13.40 18.31
C PRO A 28 -4.87 -14.38 17.60
N LYS A 29 -5.64 -15.12 18.42
CA LYS A 29 -6.66 -16.05 17.96
C LYS A 29 -7.43 -15.36 16.82
N ALA A 30 -7.62 -16.05 15.70
CA ALA A 30 -8.20 -15.52 14.47
C ALA A 30 -9.62 -14.89 14.60
N GLU A 31 -10.14 -14.77 15.83
CA GLU A 31 -11.44 -14.20 16.18
C GLU A 31 -11.39 -12.68 16.50
N THR A 32 -10.22 -12.05 16.64
CA THR A 32 -10.12 -10.57 16.81
C THR A 32 -9.58 -9.83 15.59
N ALA A 33 -9.32 -10.52 14.48
CA ALA A 33 -9.40 -9.90 13.17
C ALA A 33 -10.89 -9.68 12.87
N LYS A 34 -11.50 -8.67 13.51
CA LYS A 34 -12.67 -8.02 12.92
C LYS A 34 -12.25 -7.74 11.49
N SER A 35 -12.79 -8.50 10.54
CA SER A 35 -12.76 -8.14 9.14
C SER A 35 -13.44 -6.80 9.09
N LYS A 36 -12.66 -5.72 9.26
CA LYS A 36 -12.98 -4.46 8.63
C LYS A 36 -13.22 -4.92 7.20
N ILE A 37 -14.49 -4.95 6.80
CA ILE A 37 -14.86 -5.11 5.41
C ILE A 37 -14.18 -3.89 4.78
N GLU A 38 -12.93 -4.10 4.38
CA GLU A 38 -12.09 -3.09 3.78
C GLU A 38 -12.82 -2.86 2.47
N LYS A 39 -13.58 -1.76 2.41
CA LYS A 39 -14.12 -1.31 1.13
C LYS A 39 -12.99 -1.46 0.13
N PRO A 40 -13.22 -2.08 -1.03
CA PRO A 40 -12.17 -2.19 -2.04
C PRO A 40 -11.55 -0.80 -2.16
N ASP A 41 -10.25 -0.73 -1.89
CA ASP A 41 -9.56 0.54 -1.84
C ASP A 41 -9.55 1.08 -3.27
N ASP A 42 -10.43 2.05 -3.52
CA ASP A 42 -10.66 2.61 -4.86
C ASP A 42 -9.34 3.05 -5.49
N GLU A 43 -8.36 3.49 -4.69
CA GLU A 43 -7.02 3.81 -5.17
C GLU A 43 -6.26 2.60 -5.69
N LYS A 44 -6.26 1.49 -4.93
CA LYS A 44 -5.62 0.25 -5.35
C LYS A 44 -6.31 -0.32 -6.56
N LEU A 45 -7.64 -0.33 -6.58
CA LEU A 45 -8.42 -0.85 -7.71
C LEU A 45 -8.19 -0.01 -8.98
N ALA A 46 -8.18 1.32 -8.87
CA ALA A 46 -7.88 2.20 -9.99
C ALA A 46 -6.46 1.98 -10.53
N ALA A 47 -5.48 1.76 -9.63
CA ALA A 47 -4.11 1.44 -10.01
C ALA A 47 -4.00 0.09 -10.74
N GLU A 48 -4.75 -0.93 -10.32
CA GLU A 48 -4.79 -2.22 -11.03
C GLU A 48 -5.40 -2.08 -12.43
N TYR A 49 -6.51 -1.35 -12.59
CA TYR A 49 -7.08 -1.07 -13.91
C TYR A 49 -6.13 -0.27 -14.80
N MET A 50 -5.38 0.69 -14.23
CA MET A 50 -4.34 1.41 -14.97
C MET A 50 -3.22 0.50 -15.47
N LYS A 51 -2.74 -0.43 -14.64
CA LYS A 51 -1.74 -1.43 -15.04
C LYS A 51 -2.27 -2.33 -16.16
N GLY A 52 -3.54 -2.71 -16.08
CA GLY A 52 -4.24 -3.48 -17.10
C GLY A 52 -4.59 -2.70 -18.37
N LYS A 53 -4.31 -1.38 -18.42
CA LYS A 53 -4.76 -0.45 -19.47
C LYS A 53 -6.28 -0.44 -19.65
N GLU A 54 -7.02 -0.82 -18.62
CA GLU A 54 -8.47 -0.79 -18.56
C GLU A 54 -8.93 0.64 -18.22
N TYR A 55 -8.61 1.58 -19.11
CA TYR A 55 -8.81 3.01 -18.87
C TYR A 55 -10.28 3.38 -18.66
N GLU A 56 -11.22 2.66 -19.29
CA GLU A 56 -12.66 2.85 -19.11
C GLU A 56 -13.12 2.61 -17.67
N LYS A 57 -12.52 1.67 -16.96
CA LYS A 57 -12.84 1.41 -15.54
C LYS A 57 -12.03 2.33 -14.63
N ALA A 58 -10.77 2.56 -14.98
CA ALA A 58 -9.89 3.44 -14.21
C ALA A 58 -10.41 4.88 -14.16
N VAL A 59 -10.96 5.40 -15.27
CA VAL A 59 -11.42 6.79 -15.37
C VAL A 59 -12.55 7.09 -14.38
N GLU A 60 -13.47 6.13 -14.17
CA GLU A 60 -14.58 6.29 -13.21
C GLU A 60 -14.07 6.39 -11.77
N LEU A 61 -13.11 5.53 -11.41
CA LEU A 61 -12.51 5.54 -10.07
C LEU A 61 -11.66 6.78 -9.85
N TYR A 62 -10.81 7.18 -10.81
CA TYR A 62 -10.00 8.38 -10.67
C TYR A 62 -10.82 9.66 -10.68
N ALA A 63 -11.94 9.71 -11.41
CA ALA A 63 -12.89 10.82 -11.34
C ALA A 63 -13.41 10.98 -9.90
N LYS A 64 -13.89 9.88 -9.31
CA LYS A 64 -14.39 9.86 -7.93
C LYS A 64 -13.30 10.25 -6.92
N LEU A 65 -12.12 9.65 -7.02
CA LEU A 65 -10.99 9.94 -6.11
C LEU A 65 -10.54 11.41 -6.20
N TYR A 66 -10.55 11.98 -7.39
CA TYR A 66 -10.24 13.40 -7.59
C TYR A 66 -11.33 14.30 -7.01
N GLU A 67 -12.61 13.96 -7.14
CA GLU A 67 -13.69 14.71 -6.51
C GLU A 67 -13.63 14.66 -4.98
N GLU A 68 -13.30 13.50 -4.41
CA GLU A 68 -13.22 13.30 -2.95
C GLU A 68 -11.99 13.97 -2.32
N LYS A 69 -10.81 13.80 -2.94
CA LYS A 69 -9.54 14.19 -2.31
C LYS A 69 -8.90 15.43 -2.94
N LYS A 70 -9.30 15.80 -4.15
CA LYS A 70 -8.79 16.95 -4.93
C LYS A 70 -7.25 17.05 -4.97
N THR A 71 -6.56 15.91 -5.00
CA THR A 71 -5.09 15.91 -5.08
C THR A 71 -4.62 15.95 -6.53
N ARG A 72 -3.45 16.55 -6.75
CA ARG A 72 -2.78 16.56 -8.07
C ARG A 72 -2.54 15.15 -8.61
N TYR A 73 -2.30 14.17 -7.74
CA TYR A 73 -2.11 12.78 -8.13
C TYR A 73 -3.35 12.24 -8.85
N PHE A 74 -4.53 12.27 -8.22
CA PHE A 74 -5.75 11.75 -8.85
C PHE A 74 -6.18 12.58 -10.07
N TYR A 75 -5.99 13.90 -10.02
CA TYR A 75 -6.20 14.76 -11.19
C TYR A 75 -5.39 14.29 -12.40
N THR A 76 -4.08 14.04 -12.20
CA THR A 76 -3.17 13.65 -13.29
C THR A 76 -3.60 12.33 -13.92
N TYR A 77 -3.90 11.33 -13.11
CA TYR A 77 -4.37 10.04 -13.60
C TYR A 77 -5.75 10.11 -14.25
N TYR A 78 -6.65 10.94 -13.73
CA TYR A 78 -7.96 11.16 -14.33
C TYR A 78 -7.84 11.77 -15.73
N ILE A 79 -7.04 12.82 -15.90
CA ILE A 79 -6.78 13.44 -17.20
C ILE A 79 -6.08 12.47 -18.15
N PHE A 80 -5.13 11.68 -17.65
CA PHE A 80 -4.45 10.66 -18.44
C PHE A 80 -5.45 9.64 -19.00
N CYS A 81 -6.30 9.06 -18.15
CA CYS A 81 -7.33 8.10 -18.59
C CYS A 81 -8.26 8.71 -19.64
N LEU A 82 -8.71 9.96 -19.44
CA LEU A 82 -9.55 10.66 -20.42
C LEU A 82 -8.84 10.86 -21.76
N THR A 83 -7.52 11.06 -21.75
CA THR A 83 -6.71 11.25 -22.96
C THR A 83 -6.58 9.94 -23.73
N GLU A 84 -6.29 8.83 -23.05
CA GLU A 84 -6.23 7.49 -23.63
C GLU A 84 -7.57 7.08 -24.26
N LEU A 85 -8.68 7.44 -23.60
CA LEU A 85 -10.05 7.21 -24.10
C LEU A 85 -10.52 8.22 -25.14
N GLN A 86 -9.65 9.15 -25.57
CA GLN A 86 -9.99 10.24 -26.50
C GLN A 86 -11.17 11.13 -26.03
N GLY A 87 -11.43 11.15 -24.72
CA GLY A 87 -12.44 11.95 -24.03
C GLY A 87 -12.04 13.42 -23.86
N PHE A 88 -11.44 14.02 -24.88
CA PHE A 88 -10.84 15.36 -24.81
C PHE A 88 -11.81 16.47 -24.40
N LYS A 89 -13.08 16.35 -24.80
CA LYS A 89 -14.13 17.31 -24.38
C LYS A 89 -14.30 17.31 -22.87
N THR A 90 -14.27 16.15 -22.23
CA THR A 90 -14.37 16.01 -20.78
C THR A 90 -13.09 16.47 -20.11
N ALA A 91 -11.93 16.06 -20.62
CA ALA A 91 -10.63 16.49 -20.09
C ALA A 91 -10.51 18.02 -20.07
N LEU A 92 -10.89 18.69 -21.17
CA LEU A 92 -10.86 20.15 -21.28
C LEU A 92 -11.77 20.84 -20.26
N LYS A 93 -12.96 20.28 -19.99
CA LYS A 93 -13.84 20.81 -18.94
C LYS A 93 -13.19 20.71 -17.56
N VAL A 94 -12.57 19.58 -17.26
CA VAL A 94 -11.90 19.32 -15.98
C VAL A 94 -10.70 20.27 -15.81
N VAL A 95 -9.87 20.45 -16.84
CA VAL A 95 -8.74 21.40 -16.83
C VAL A 95 -9.21 22.83 -16.59
N ARG A 96 -10.24 23.29 -17.30
CA ARG A 96 -10.78 24.64 -17.13
C ARG A 96 -11.35 24.87 -15.73
N ARG A 97 -12.00 23.86 -15.16
CA ARG A 97 -12.48 23.91 -13.77
C ARG A 97 -11.32 24.06 -12.80
N GLU A 98 -10.28 23.25 -12.95
CA GLU A 98 -9.10 23.30 -12.08
C GLU A 98 -8.36 24.64 -12.18
N GLN A 99 -8.21 25.20 -13.39
CA GLN A 99 -7.63 26.53 -13.60
C GLN A 99 -8.43 27.66 -12.92
N LYS A 100 -9.75 27.50 -12.81
CA LYS A 100 -10.61 28.47 -12.14
C LYS A 100 -10.55 28.33 -10.62
N GLU A 101 -10.49 27.09 -10.11
CA GLU A 101 -10.40 26.81 -8.66
C GLU A 101 -9.00 27.11 -8.11
N ASN A 102 -7.97 26.97 -8.93
CA ASN A 102 -6.58 27.19 -8.57
C ASN A 102 -5.87 28.12 -9.58
N PRO A 103 -6.23 29.41 -9.60
CA PRO A 103 -5.49 30.41 -10.34
C PRO A 103 -4.13 30.59 -9.66
N GLY A 104 -3.06 30.18 -10.34
CA GLY A 104 -1.69 30.34 -9.85
C GLY A 104 -1.29 31.79 -9.64
#